data_AF-A0A3M5DUR2-F1
#
_entry.id   AF-A0A3M5DUR2-F1
#
_cell.length_a   1.000
_cell.length_b   1.000
_cell.length_c   1.000
_cell.angle_alpha   90.00
_cell.angle_beta   90.00
_cell.angle_gamma   90.00
#
_symmetry.space_group_name_H-M   'P 1'
#
loop_
_entity.id
_entity.type
_entity.pdbx_description
1 polymer ?
#
loop_
_entity_poly.entity_id
_entity_poly.type
_entity_poly.pdbx_seq_one_letter_code
_entity_poly.pdbx_strand_id
1 'polypeptide(L)' 'MEVKYVVQGGAAKDLAFRVRQATVRSDSFESDLDEVRLIVEYPLQVL' A
#
# COMPACT_ATOMS: atom_id res chain seq x y z
N MET A 1 -5.62 7.90 -3.58
CA MET A 1 -4.60 7.56 -4.61
C MET A 1 -3.97 6.22 -4.24
N GLU A 2 -3.67 5.37 -5.23
CA GLU A 2 -3.00 4.08 -5.01
C GLU A 2 -1.94 3.85 -6.09
N VAL A 3 -0.75 3.40 -5.66
CA VAL A 3 0.34 2.99 -6.55
C VAL A 3 0.82 1.62 -6.10
N LYS A 4 1.00 0.70 -7.06
CA LYS A 4 1.54 -0.63 -6.82
C LYS A 4 2.75 -0.88 -7.72
N TYR A 5 3.80 -1.42 -7.14
CA TYR A 5 4.99 -1.88 -7.84
C TYR A 5 5.28 -3.33 -7.45
N VAL A 6 5.63 -4.16 -8.43
CA VAL A 6 5.99 -5.57 -8.23
C VAL A 6 7.35 -5.83 -8.85
N VAL A 7 8.28 -6.35 -8.05
CA VAL A 7 9.63 -6.69 -8.49
C VAL A 7 9.56 -7.87 -9.47
N GLN A 8 10.07 -7.68 -10.69
CA GLN A 8 9.95 -8.68 -11.77
C GLN A 8 11.10 -9.69 -11.82
N GLY A 9 12.22 -9.46 -11.11
CA GLY A 9 13.40 -10.33 -11.18
C GLY A 9 14.35 -10.19 -9.99
N GLY A 10 15.34 -11.10 -9.94
CA GLY A 10 16.30 -11.18 -8.83
C GLY A 10 15.76 -11.94 -7.60
N ALA A 11 16.51 -11.88 -6.50
CA ALA A 11 16.19 -12.60 -5.27
C ALA A 11 14.89 -12.14 -4.57
N ALA A 12 14.43 -10.92 -4.88
CA ALA A 12 13.19 -10.35 -4.38
C ALA A 12 12.06 -10.37 -5.41
N LYS A 13 12.14 -11.25 -6.43
CA LYS A 13 11.07 -11.40 -7.42
C LYS A 13 9.73 -11.66 -6.72
N ASP A 14 8.67 -11.05 -7.25
CA ASP A 14 7.30 -11.11 -6.72
C ASP A 14 7.07 -10.34 -5.40
N LEU A 15 8.10 -9.66 -4.87
CA LEU A 15 7.92 -8.66 -3.81
C LEU A 15 7.10 -7.49 -4.34
N ALA A 16 5.99 -7.19 -3.68
CA ALA A 16 5.11 -6.11 -4.02
C ALA A 16 5.14 -5.00 -2.98
N PHE A 17 5.19 -3.76 -3.47
CA PHE A 17 5.04 -2.55 -2.69
C PHE A 17 3.78 -1.85 -3.14
N ARG A 18 2.92 -1.49 -2.19
CA ARG A 18 1.70 -0.75 -2.46
C ARG A 18 1.60 0.43 -1.52
N VAL A 19 1.45 1.60 -2.09
CA VAL A 19 1.23 2.84 -1.35
C VAL A 19 -0.19 3.29 -1.61
N ARG A 20 -0.94 3.53 -0.54
CA ARG A 20 -2.30 4.05 -0.58
C ARG A 20 -2.36 5.33 0.22
N GLN A 21 -2.85 6.38 -0.41
CA GLN A 21 -3.15 7.63 0.26
C GLN A 21 -4.65 7.87 0.22
N ALA A 22 -5.21 8.15 1.39
CA ALA A 22 -6.60 8.57 1.57
C ALA A 22 -6.62 9.93 2.26
N THR A 23 -7.33 10.88 1.66
CA THR A 23 -7.64 12.17 2.26
C THR A 23 -9.16 12.26 2.30
N VAL A 24 -9.70 12.32 3.52
CA VAL A 24 -11.13 12.49 3.78
C VAL A 24 -11.28 13.82 4.51
N ARG A 25 -12.13 14.69 3.96
CA ARG A 25 -12.50 15.96 4.60
C ARG A 25 -13.92 15.84 5.09
N SER A 26 -14.16 16.19 6.35
CA SER A 26 -15.46 16.08 6.99
C SER A 26 -15.85 17.42 7.59
N ASP A 27 -16.97 17.98 7.12
CA ASP A 27 -17.33 19.38 7.37
C ASP A 27 -18.07 19.59 8.72
N SER A 28 -18.54 18.54 9.39
CA SER A 28 -19.47 18.74 10.52
C SER A 28 -19.53 17.70 11.63
N PHE A 29 -18.96 16.49 11.52
CA PHE A 29 -19.10 15.48 12.58
C PHE A 29 -17.91 14.52 12.76
N GLU A 30 -16.93 14.54 11.87
CA GLU A 30 -15.76 13.66 11.92
C GLU A 30 -14.48 14.48 11.75
N SER A 31 -13.38 14.03 12.35
CA SER A 31 -12.06 14.64 12.13
C SER A 31 -11.65 14.43 10.68
N ASP A 32 -11.03 15.45 10.08
CA ASP A 32 -10.28 15.29 8.85
C ASP A 32 -9.28 14.13 8.99
N LEU A 33 -9.21 13.29 7.96
CA LEU A 33 -8.34 12.11 7.94
C LEU A 33 -7.40 12.20 6.74
N ASP A 34 -6.12 12.37 7.03
CA ASP A 34 -5.05 12.19 6.07
C ASP A 34 -4.25 10.94 6.45
N GLU A 35 -4.34 9.90 5.64
CA GLU A 35 -3.74 8.60 5.90
C GLU A 35 -2.86 8.14 4.72
N VAL A 36 -1.63 7.73 5.04
CA VAL A 36 -0.73 7.06 4.09
C VAL A 36 -0.43 5.67 4.61
N ARG A 37 -0.74 4.66 3.81
CA ARG A 37 -0.44 3.24 4.09
C ARG A 37 0.61 2.74 3.11
N LEU A 38 1.73 2.26 3.67
CA LEU A 38 2.70 1.46 2.94
C LEU A 38 2.46 -0.02 3.26
N ILE A 39 2.21 -0.81 2.23
CA ILE A 39 1.95 -2.24 2.32
C ILE A 39 3.06 -2.95 1.55
N VAL A 40 3.74 -3.88 2.23
CA VAL A 40 4.82 -4.71 1.65
C VAL A 40 4.37 -6.16 1.69
N GLU A 41 4.25 -6.78 0.52
CA GLU A 41 3.75 -8.15 0.38
C GLU A 41 4.83 -9.00 -0.29
N TYR A 42 5.28 -10.07 0.38
CA TYR A 42 6.18 -11.07 -0.22
C TYR A 42 5.54 -12.46 -0.13
N PRO A 43 5.02 -13.01 -1.23
CA PRO A 43 4.39 -14.32 -1.21
C PRO A 43 5.47 -15.41 -1.06
N LEU A 44 5.59 -15.97 0.14
CA LEU A 44 6.43 -17.13 0.42
C LEU A 44 5.65 -18.40 0.11
N GLN A 45 6.11 -19.18 -0.86
CA GLN A 45 5.61 -20.53 -1.11
C GLN A 45 6.39 -21.50 -0.24
N VAL A 46 5.75 -21.99 0.83
CA VAL A 46 6.27 -23.05 1.69
C VAL A 46 5.52 -24.32 1.29
N LEU A 47 6.23 -25.29 0.71
CA LEU A 47 5.66 -26.57 0.24
C LEU A 47 4.91 -27.32 1.36
#